data_AF-A0A4R1PZM0-F1
#
_entry.id   AF-A0A4R1PZM0-F1
#
_cell.length_a   1.000
_cell.length_b   1.000
_cell.length_c   1.000
_cell.angle_alpha   90.00
_cell.angle_beta   90.00
_cell.angle_gamma   90.00
#
_symmetry.space_group_name_H-M   'P 1'
#
loop_
_entity.id
_entity.type
_entity.pdbx_description
1 polymer ?
#
loop_
_entity_poly.entity_id
_entity_poly.type
_entity_poly.pdbx_seq_one_letter_code
_entity_poly.pdbx_strand_id
1 'polypeptide(L)'
;MNRPYCKWILPVLIVAFLVVLSGCSPQKKPTPAQPSPAPQSQNVQGSEPEITVFMHETNEKKTMKMEEYIAGVVAGEMKSDWPVEALAAQAIIARTFTLEAMESKGGVPERGTQASTDIKEFQAYNAKDVNDNVRKAVEMTRGQVIVYQGKLAKTWFHASAGGMTASAKEGLHYKEAEPPYIKPVQSPDELAPKDVQNWTVSFPMDKVMAAVEKAGQKVDKIEKFAIQEKGQSQRATIFVVNGNVQVPAPEFRVAIGSTELKSTLLDKVAVEGNKVTFTGKGYGHGVGMSQWGANKMAKDGKKPEEIIGYYYPGVTIEKRWN
;
A
#
# COMPACT_ATOMS: atom_id res chain seq x y z
N MET A 1 -66.96 -65.65 -12.40
CA MET A 1 -68.18 -64.98 -11.87
C MET A 1 -68.05 -63.49 -12.11
N ASN A 2 -69.07 -62.93 -12.76
CA ASN A 2 -69.22 -61.54 -13.16
C ASN A 2 -68.96 -60.53 -12.02
N ARG A 3 -68.34 -59.39 -12.36
CA ARG A 3 -68.92 -58.03 -12.18
C ARG A 3 -68.09 -56.97 -12.94
N PRO A 4 -68.67 -55.82 -13.31
CA PRO A 4 -68.43 -55.17 -14.61
C PRO A 4 -67.82 -53.76 -14.54
N TYR A 5 -67.36 -53.35 -15.73
CA TYR A 5 -67.08 -52.01 -16.29
C TYR A 5 -67.64 -50.77 -15.57
N CYS A 6 -66.80 -49.72 -15.50
CA CYS A 6 -67.22 -48.33 -15.73
C CYS A 6 -66.16 -47.63 -16.61
N LYS A 7 -66.62 -46.92 -17.65
CA LYS A 7 -65.85 -46.16 -18.66
C LYS A 7 -65.10 -45.00 -17.95
N TRP A 8 -64.06 -44.36 -18.51
CA TRP A 8 -64.20 -43.22 -19.42
C TRP A 8 -62.81 -42.72 -19.90
N ILE A 9 -62.70 -42.54 -21.22
CA ILE A 9 -61.86 -41.60 -22.01
C ILE A 9 -60.32 -41.71 -21.96
N LEU A 10 -59.76 -42.13 -23.10
CA LEU A 10 -58.42 -41.81 -23.58
C LEU A 10 -58.45 -40.46 -24.31
N PRO A 11 -57.42 -39.61 -24.18
CA PRO A 11 -56.89 -39.00 -25.38
C PRO A 11 -55.36 -39.11 -25.49
N VAL A 12 -54.95 -39.20 -26.75
CA VAL A 12 -53.61 -39.32 -27.30
C VAL A 12 -52.64 -38.28 -26.73
N LEU A 13 -51.46 -38.72 -26.29
CA LEU A 13 -50.32 -37.87 -25.93
C LEU A 13 -49.18 -38.09 -26.92
N ILE A 14 -48.85 -37.01 -27.62
CA ILE A 14 -47.84 -36.89 -28.67
C ILE A 14 -46.44 -37.05 -28.05
N VAL A 15 -45.63 -37.94 -28.64
CA VAL A 15 -44.23 -38.15 -28.28
C VAL A 15 -43.38 -37.05 -28.91
N ALA A 16 -42.76 -36.21 -28.08
CA ALA A 16 -41.72 -35.27 -28.50
C ALA A 16 -40.34 -35.78 -28.03
N PHE A 17 -39.49 -36.09 -29.00
CA PHE A 17 -38.07 -36.41 -28.81
C PHE A 17 -37.32 -35.15 -28.37
N LEU A 18 -36.75 -35.15 -27.17
CA LEU A 18 -35.82 -34.11 -26.71
C LEU A 18 -34.38 -34.64 -26.78
N VAL A 19 -33.67 -34.20 -27.81
CA VAL A 19 -32.22 -34.33 -27.95
C VAL A 19 -31.57 -33.34 -27.00
N VAL A 20 -30.86 -33.82 -25.98
CA VAL A 20 -30.05 -32.99 -25.09
C VAL A 20 -28.72 -32.69 -25.80
N LEU A 21 -28.60 -31.50 -26.38
CA LEU A 21 -27.34 -30.99 -26.89
C LEU A 21 -26.51 -30.43 -25.72
N SER A 22 -25.33 -31.02 -25.51
CA SER A 22 -24.28 -30.48 -24.65
C SER A 22 -23.77 -29.15 -25.22
N GLY A 23 -24.17 -28.04 -24.60
CA GLY A 23 -23.65 -26.71 -24.92
C GLY A 23 -22.39 -26.38 -24.10
N CYS A 24 -21.27 -26.15 -24.79
CA CYS A 24 -20.08 -25.52 -24.22
C CYS A 24 -20.44 -24.13 -23.65
N SER A 25 -20.15 -23.90 -22.38
CA SER A 25 -20.30 -22.58 -21.76
C SER A 25 -19.13 -21.68 -22.18
N PRO A 26 -19.36 -20.53 -22.84
CA PRO A 26 -18.29 -19.61 -23.17
C PRO A 26 -17.75 -18.96 -21.90
N GLN A 27 -16.47 -19.21 -21.63
CA GLN A 27 -15.68 -18.54 -20.60
C GLN A 27 -15.77 -17.03 -20.82
N LYS A 28 -16.41 -16.31 -19.88
CA LYS A 28 -16.51 -14.84 -19.93
C LYS A 28 -15.10 -14.27 -20.02
N LYS A 29 -14.80 -13.59 -21.15
CA LYS A 29 -13.62 -12.73 -21.27
C LYS A 29 -13.65 -11.72 -20.11
N PRO A 30 -12.51 -11.42 -19.48
CA PRO A 30 -12.45 -10.36 -18.46
C PRO A 30 -12.97 -9.07 -19.09
N THR A 31 -13.96 -8.46 -18.45
CA THR A 31 -14.51 -7.17 -18.84
C THR A 31 -13.38 -6.13 -18.87
N PRO A 32 -13.24 -5.31 -19.92
CA PRO A 32 -12.33 -4.18 -19.90
C PRO A 32 -12.62 -3.32 -18.66
N ALA A 33 -11.58 -2.96 -17.90
CA ALA A 33 -11.71 -2.02 -16.80
C ALA A 33 -12.45 -0.77 -17.30
N GLN A 34 -13.51 -0.37 -16.59
CA GLN A 34 -14.25 0.84 -16.94
C GLN A 34 -13.27 2.03 -16.96
N PRO A 35 -13.37 2.94 -17.94
CA PRO A 35 -12.56 4.16 -17.93
C PRO A 35 -12.83 4.92 -16.62
N SER A 36 -11.76 5.34 -15.95
CA SER A 36 -11.82 6.20 -14.78
C SER A 36 -12.73 7.40 -15.06
N PRO A 37 -13.58 7.83 -14.11
CA PRO A 37 -14.41 9.00 -14.32
C PRO A 37 -13.53 10.21 -14.66
N ALA A 38 -14.00 11.02 -15.62
CA ALA A 38 -13.37 12.27 -16.04
C ALA A 38 -13.06 13.16 -14.81
N PRO A 39 -12.01 14.01 -14.84
CA PRO A 39 -11.65 14.88 -13.73
C PRO A 39 -12.86 15.75 -13.32
N GLN A 40 -13.43 15.45 -12.15
CA GLN A 40 -14.57 16.18 -11.58
C GLN A 40 -14.09 17.46 -10.89
N SER A 41 -14.84 18.55 -11.11
CA SER A 41 -14.71 19.94 -10.61
C SER A 41 -13.43 20.32 -9.83
N GLN A 42 -12.58 21.11 -10.48
CA GLN A 42 -11.43 21.78 -9.85
C GLN A 42 -11.90 22.88 -8.89
N ASN A 43 -12.16 22.54 -7.63
CA ASN A 43 -12.41 23.51 -6.56
C ASN A 43 -11.08 24.11 -6.06
N VAL A 44 -10.50 25.02 -6.84
CA VAL A 44 -9.32 25.79 -6.43
C VAL A 44 -9.71 26.62 -5.19
N GLN A 45 -9.19 26.22 -4.02
CA GLN A 45 -9.51 26.78 -2.70
C GLN A 45 -8.58 27.93 -2.28
N GLY A 46 -7.48 28.19 -2.99
CA GLY A 46 -6.61 29.32 -2.66
C GLY A 46 -5.26 29.35 -3.37
N SER A 47 -4.32 30.10 -2.81
CA SER A 47 -2.91 30.12 -3.20
C SER A 47 -2.14 28.95 -2.59
N GLU A 48 -1.01 28.59 -3.18
CA GLU A 48 -0.08 27.61 -2.62
C GLU A 48 0.30 27.93 -1.16
N PRO A 49 0.14 26.99 -0.21
CA PRO A 49 0.48 27.22 1.18
C PRO A 49 2.00 27.21 1.40
N GLU A 50 2.44 27.96 2.41
CA GLU A 50 3.74 27.78 3.03
C GLU A 50 3.61 26.83 4.23
N ILE A 51 4.62 25.99 4.42
CA ILE A 51 4.70 25.05 5.53
C ILE A 51 6.01 25.20 6.28
N THR A 52 5.97 24.95 7.57
CA THR A 52 7.15 24.79 8.42
C THR A 52 7.61 23.33 8.39
N VAL A 53 8.87 23.11 8.04
CA VAL A 53 9.49 21.81 7.87
C VAL A 53 10.67 21.67 8.82
N PHE A 54 10.74 20.55 9.53
CA PHE A 54 11.92 20.17 10.31
C PHE A 54 12.97 19.49 9.40
N MET A 55 14.15 20.10 9.34
CA MET A 55 15.29 19.65 8.55
C MET A 55 16.16 18.72 9.41
N HIS A 56 15.97 17.41 9.32
CA HIS A 56 16.56 16.44 10.27
C HIS A 56 18.10 16.38 10.21
N GLU A 57 18.68 16.66 9.04
CA GLU A 57 20.14 16.69 8.87
C GLU A 57 20.80 17.86 9.60
N THR A 58 20.13 19.01 9.68
CA THR A 58 20.66 20.25 10.29
C THR A 58 20.03 20.58 11.64
N ASN A 59 18.96 19.87 12.03
CA ASN A 59 18.14 20.12 13.22
C ASN A 59 17.50 21.53 13.22
N GLU A 60 17.19 22.07 12.03
CA GLU A 60 16.61 23.41 11.84
C GLU A 60 15.14 23.35 11.46
N LYS A 61 14.41 24.46 11.67
CA LYS A 61 13.05 24.66 11.15
C LYS A 61 13.12 25.63 9.97
N LYS A 62 12.61 25.23 8.81
CA LYS A 62 12.55 26.08 7.61
C LYS A 62 11.10 26.26 7.17
N THR A 63 10.72 27.50 6.85
CA THR A 63 9.47 27.77 6.13
C THR A 63 9.76 27.69 4.63
N MET A 64 8.95 26.94 3.90
CA MET A 64 9.05 26.84 2.43
C MET A 64 7.69 26.64 1.79
N LYS A 65 7.64 26.83 0.47
CA LYS A 65 6.47 26.56 -0.35
C LYS A 65 6.17 25.06 -0.40
N MET A 66 4.89 24.69 -0.39
CA MET A 66 4.48 23.28 -0.42
C MET A 66 5.08 22.53 -1.61
N GLU A 67 5.04 23.10 -2.82
CA GLU A 67 5.56 22.42 -4.02
C GLU A 67 7.10 22.29 -4.01
N GLU A 68 7.83 23.22 -3.36
CA GLU A 68 9.27 23.06 -3.09
C GLU A 68 9.52 21.84 -2.20
N TYR A 69 8.73 21.70 -1.13
CA TYR A 69 8.83 20.54 -0.24
C TYR A 69 8.49 19.24 -0.96
N ILE A 70 7.38 19.20 -1.72
CA ILE A 70 6.93 18.01 -2.44
C ILE A 70 7.94 17.58 -3.51
N ALA A 71 8.62 18.50 -4.19
CA ALA A 71 9.71 18.14 -5.10
C ALA A 71 10.83 17.39 -4.38
N GLY A 72 11.25 17.87 -3.20
CA GLY A 72 12.24 17.18 -2.39
C GLY A 72 11.76 15.82 -1.87
N VAL A 73 10.49 15.67 -1.53
CA VAL A 73 9.91 14.37 -1.13
C VAL A 73 9.91 13.39 -2.30
N VAL A 74 9.43 13.79 -3.48
CA VAL A 74 9.40 12.91 -4.66
C VAL A 74 10.81 12.43 -5.02
N ALA A 75 11.82 13.31 -4.96
CA ALA A 75 13.21 12.95 -5.20
C ALA A 75 13.84 12.09 -4.10
N GLY A 76 13.35 12.16 -2.86
CA GLY A 76 13.79 11.31 -1.75
C GLY A 76 13.13 9.92 -1.77
N GLU A 77 11.90 9.83 -2.27
CA GLU A 77 11.07 8.62 -2.23
C GLU A 77 11.21 7.75 -3.49
N MET A 78 11.46 8.37 -4.65
CA MET A 78 11.52 7.68 -5.93
C MET A 78 12.80 8.04 -6.69
N LYS A 79 13.23 7.15 -7.58
CA LYS A 79 14.34 7.49 -8.48
C LYS A 79 13.88 8.57 -9.45
N SER A 80 14.59 9.69 -9.48
CA SER A 80 14.23 10.86 -10.28
C SER A 80 14.28 10.63 -11.81
N ASP A 81 14.80 9.49 -12.28
CA ASP A 81 14.83 9.08 -13.69
C ASP A 81 13.65 8.17 -14.11
N TRP A 82 12.73 7.86 -13.19
CA TRP A 82 11.52 7.11 -13.50
C TRP A 82 10.53 7.92 -14.36
N PRO A 83 9.56 7.24 -15.02
CA PRO A 83 8.54 7.91 -15.82
C PRO A 83 7.86 9.04 -15.03
N VAL A 84 7.67 10.18 -15.70
CA VAL A 84 7.10 11.39 -15.09
C VAL A 84 5.72 11.11 -14.50
N GLU A 85 4.94 10.20 -15.09
CA GLU A 85 3.62 9.81 -14.63
C GLU A 85 3.66 9.08 -13.27
N ALA A 86 4.71 8.28 -13.01
CA ALA A 86 4.89 7.63 -11.71
C ALA A 86 5.30 8.66 -10.64
N LEU A 87 6.22 9.57 -10.99
CA LEU A 87 6.64 10.67 -10.12
C LEU A 87 5.46 11.60 -9.80
N ALA A 88 4.58 11.84 -10.77
CA ALA A 88 3.38 12.67 -10.62
C ALA A 88 2.35 12.01 -9.69
N ALA A 89 2.13 10.70 -9.81
CA ALA A 89 1.29 9.97 -8.86
C ALA A 89 1.82 10.10 -7.41
N GLN A 90 3.14 9.99 -7.23
CA GLN A 90 3.78 10.19 -5.93
C GLN A 90 3.69 11.63 -5.44
N ALA A 91 3.77 12.64 -6.31
CA ALA A 91 3.61 14.05 -5.92
C ALA A 91 2.21 14.29 -5.32
N ILE A 92 1.16 13.76 -5.96
CA ILE A 92 -0.22 13.85 -5.47
C ILE A 92 -0.37 13.15 -4.10
N ILE A 93 0.21 11.95 -3.97
CA ILE A 93 0.21 11.17 -2.73
C ILE A 93 0.94 11.91 -1.61
N ALA A 94 2.18 12.35 -1.84
CA ALA A 94 2.99 13.06 -0.85
C ALA A 94 2.34 14.36 -0.37
N ARG A 95 1.71 15.11 -1.29
CA ARG A 95 0.95 16.32 -0.97
C ARG A 95 -0.27 16.01 -0.10
N THR A 96 -1.01 14.96 -0.46
CA THR A 96 -2.17 14.52 0.32
C THR A 96 -1.75 14.05 1.71
N PHE A 97 -0.71 13.22 1.81
CA PHE A 97 -0.17 12.74 3.08
C PHE A 97 0.25 13.90 3.98
N THR A 98 0.93 14.90 3.42
CA THR A 98 1.39 16.07 4.17
C THR A 98 0.21 16.83 4.75
N LEU A 99 -0.80 17.15 3.93
CA LEU A 99 -2.00 17.86 4.39
C LEU A 99 -2.83 17.02 5.38
N GLU A 100 -2.95 15.71 5.17
CA GLU A 100 -3.70 14.82 6.05
C GLU A 100 -3.02 14.72 7.43
N ALA A 101 -1.69 14.66 7.48
CA ALA A 101 -0.95 14.68 8.73
C ALA A 101 -1.07 16.03 9.45
N MET A 102 -1.08 17.14 8.71
CA MET A 102 -1.33 18.48 9.26
C MET A 102 -2.73 18.58 9.89
N GLU A 103 -3.77 18.08 9.20
CA GLU A 103 -5.15 18.15 9.67
C GLU A 103 -5.42 17.19 10.83
N SER A 104 -4.95 15.95 10.75
CA SER A 104 -5.29 14.91 11.72
C SER A 104 -4.38 14.88 12.96
N LYS A 105 -3.12 15.30 12.83
CA LYS A 105 -2.11 15.22 13.91
C LYS A 105 -1.51 16.57 14.29
N GLY A 106 -1.80 17.64 13.54
CA GLY A 106 -1.08 18.92 13.68
C GLY A 106 0.32 18.91 13.05
N GLY A 107 0.60 17.97 12.14
CA GLY A 107 1.90 17.82 11.48
C GLY A 107 2.84 16.91 12.27
N VAL A 108 3.94 17.48 12.78
CA VAL A 108 4.94 16.80 13.62
C VAL A 108 5.03 17.53 14.98
N PRO A 109 4.10 17.27 15.92
CA PRO A 109 3.96 18.04 17.16
C PRO A 109 5.23 18.05 18.02
N GLU A 110 5.94 16.92 18.11
CA GLU A 110 7.18 16.80 18.88
C GLU A 110 8.29 17.73 18.36
N ARG A 111 8.25 18.07 17.07
CA ARG A 111 9.16 19.05 16.45
C ARG A 111 8.57 20.45 16.43
N GLY A 112 7.26 20.61 16.64
CA GLY A 112 6.54 21.86 16.45
C GLY A 112 6.70 22.39 15.02
N THR A 113 6.53 21.51 14.03
CA THR A 113 6.53 21.81 12.59
C THR A 113 5.37 21.08 11.89
N GLN A 114 5.00 21.52 10.69
CA GLN A 114 3.93 20.90 9.92
C GLN A 114 4.38 19.65 9.15
N ALA A 115 5.68 19.57 8.81
CA ALA A 115 6.28 18.42 8.15
C ALA A 115 7.71 18.17 8.67
N SER A 116 8.28 17.04 8.27
CA SER A 116 9.66 16.66 8.53
C SER A 116 10.30 16.01 7.30
N THR A 117 11.62 16.03 7.29
CA THR A 117 12.47 15.38 6.27
C THR A 117 13.01 14.02 6.73
N ASP A 118 12.71 13.59 7.96
CA ASP A 118 13.09 12.27 8.48
C ASP A 118 12.01 11.22 8.12
N ILE A 119 12.41 10.20 7.37
CA ILE A 119 11.57 9.06 6.98
C ILE A 119 11.00 8.27 8.17
N LYS A 120 11.62 8.36 9.36
CA LYS A 120 11.15 7.65 10.56
C LYS A 120 9.90 8.26 11.18
N GLU A 121 9.68 9.56 10.99
CA GLU A 121 8.53 10.29 11.54
C GLU A 121 7.61 10.85 10.45
N PHE A 122 8.07 10.94 9.19
CA PHE A 122 7.29 11.52 8.11
C PHE A 122 7.54 10.85 6.74
N GLN A 123 8.31 11.48 5.85
CA GLN A 123 8.59 11.01 4.49
C GLN A 123 10.07 11.28 4.16
N ALA A 124 10.65 10.47 3.27
CA ALA A 124 11.99 10.73 2.76
C ALA A 124 12.04 12.06 2.01
N TYR A 125 13.18 12.73 2.05
CA TYR A 125 13.39 14.01 1.42
C TYR A 125 14.82 14.12 0.90
N ASN A 126 15.00 14.50 -0.36
CA ASN A 126 16.30 14.78 -0.95
C ASN A 126 16.21 15.92 -1.97
N ALA A 127 16.43 17.16 -1.51
CA ALA A 127 16.43 18.33 -2.38
C ALA A 127 17.52 18.30 -3.47
N LYS A 128 18.63 17.58 -3.24
CA LYS A 128 19.77 17.54 -4.18
C LYS A 128 19.46 16.73 -5.44
N ASP A 129 18.55 15.75 -5.34
CA ASP A 129 18.17 14.87 -6.43
C ASP A 129 16.96 15.38 -7.25
N VAL A 130 16.50 16.62 -6.98
CA VAL A 130 15.42 17.25 -7.74
C VAL A 130 15.92 17.64 -9.14
N ASN A 131 15.49 16.87 -10.14
CA ASN A 131 15.78 17.10 -11.55
C ASN A 131 14.54 17.61 -12.32
N ASP A 132 14.67 17.77 -13.64
CA ASP A 132 13.59 18.32 -14.48
C ASP A 132 12.37 17.40 -14.57
N ASN A 133 12.54 16.07 -14.48
CA ASN A 133 11.43 15.13 -14.44
C ASN A 133 10.61 15.30 -13.16
N VAL A 134 11.29 15.43 -12.01
CA VAL A 134 10.63 15.69 -10.71
C VAL A 134 9.91 17.03 -10.75
N ARG A 135 10.55 18.10 -11.22
CA ARG A 135 9.91 19.42 -11.36
C ARG A 135 8.67 19.36 -12.24
N LYS A 136 8.77 18.69 -13.40
CA LYS A 136 7.65 18.50 -14.32
C LYS A 136 6.50 17.72 -13.68
N ALA A 137 6.80 16.65 -12.94
CA ALA A 137 5.81 15.83 -12.25
C ALA A 137 5.05 16.61 -11.16
N VAL A 138 5.78 17.41 -10.37
CA VAL A 138 5.19 18.28 -9.34
C VAL A 138 4.34 19.36 -9.99
N GLU A 139 4.86 20.04 -11.02
CA GLU A 139 4.15 21.13 -11.71
C GLU A 139 2.86 20.64 -12.39
N MET A 140 2.90 19.52 -13.11
CA MET A 140 1.70 19.00 -13.78
C MET A 140 0.60 18.54 -12.81
N THR A 141 0.97 18.28 -11.55
CA THR A 141 0.04 17.86 -10.48
C THR A 141 -0.11 18.91 -9.39
N ARG A 142 0.29 20.16 -9.68
CA ARG A 142 0.31 21.24 -8.71
C ARG A 142 -1.06 21.41 -8.04
N GLY A 143 -1.05 21.41 -6.72
CA GLY A 143 -2.25 21.51 -5.89
C GLY A 143 -3.23 20.33 -5.98
N GLN A 144 -2.92 19.24 -6.68
CA GLN A 144 -3.77 18.06 -6.74
C GLN A 144 -3.59 17.19 -5.49
N VAL A 145 -4.70 16.78 -4.89
CA VAL A 145 -4.77 15.95 -3.67
C VAL A 145 -5.82 14.86 -3.83
N ILE A 146 -5.72 13.81 -3.01
CA ILE A 146 -6.62 12.67 -3.00
C ILE A 146 -7.63 12.83 -1.88
N VAL A 147 -8.91 12.74 -2.22
CA VAL A 147 -10.00 12.80 -1.25
C VAL A 147 -10.89 11.56 -1.32
N TYR A 148 -11.50 11.24 -0.20
CA TYR A 148 -12.57 10.26 -0.12
C TYR A 148 -13.71 10.85 0.72
N GLN A 149 -14.90 10.92 0.14
CA GLN A 149 -16.09 11.53 0.77
C GLN A 149 -15.82 12.94 1.32
N GLY A 150 -15.12 13.77 0.55
CA GLY A 150 -14.82 15.17 0.88
C GLY A 150 -13.71 15.38 1.92
N LYS A 151 -13.09 14.30 2.44
CA LYS A 151 -11.96 14.37 3.37
C LYS A 151 -10.67 13.93 2.68
N LEU A 152 -9.53 14.48 3.10
CA LEU A 152 -8.22 14.00 2.64
C LEU A 152 -8.07 12.50 2.91
N ALA A 153 -7.58 11.77 1.91
CA ALA A 153 -7.37 10.34 2.02
C ALA A 153 -6.04 10.02 2.72
N LYS A 154 -6.01 8.92 3.48
CA LYS A 154 -4.77 8.32 3.98
C LYS A 154 -4.05 7.64 2.82
N THR A 155 -2.97 8.26 2.36
CA THR A 155 -2.27 7.91 1.12
C THR A 155 -0.95 7.20 1.41
N TRP A 156 -0.98 6.19 2.28
CA TRP A 156 0.23 5.39 2.56
C TRP A 156 0.80 4.77 1.29
N PHE A 157 2.12 4.68 1.22
CA PHE A 157 2.83 4.13 0.07
C PHE A 157 4.11 3.44 0.52
N HIS A 158 4.69 2.60 -0.33
CA HIS A 158 5.87 1.83 0.01
C HIS A 158 6.68 1.45 -1.23
N ALA A 159 7.92 0.99 -1.05
CA ALA A 159 8.81 0.65 -2.16
C ALA A 159 8.27 -0.46 -3.07
N SER A 160 8.01 -1.65 -2.53
CA SER A 160 7.51 -2.79 -3.32
C SER A 160 6.56 -3.66 -2.51
N ALA A 161 5.41 -4.01 -3.11
CA ALA A 161 4.41 -4.85 -2.43
C ALA A 161 4.83 -6.32 -2.42
N GLY A 162 5.72 -6.72 -3.32
CA GLY A 162 6.11 -8.12 -3.54
C GLY A 162 5.02 -8.92 -4.25
N GLY A 163 4.13 -8.24 -4.97
CA GLY A 163 3.05 -8.83 -5.77
C GLY A 163 1.65 -8.43 -5.32
N MET A 164 1.40 -8.16 -4.05
CA MET A 164 0.07 -7.81 -3.52
C MET A 164 0.21 -6.78 -2.40
N THR A 165 -0.61 -5.72 -2.43
CA THR A 165 -0.69 -4.73 -1.35
C THR A 165 -1.46 -5.28 -0.15
N ALA A 166 -1.32 -4.64 1.00
CA ALA A 166 -1.92 -5.05 2.26
C ALA A 166 -2.99 -4.06 2.71
N SER A 167 -3.90 -4.53 3.58
CA SER A 167 -4.73 -3.63 4.38
C SER A 167 -3.87 -2.88 5.42
N ALA A 168 -4.36 -1.77 5.94
CA ALA A 168 -3.71 -1.02 7.01
C ALA A 168 -3.58 -1.87 8.28
N LYS A 169 -4.58 -2.68 8.63
CA LYS A 169 -4.48 -3.62 9.75
C LYS A 169 -3.35 -4.63 9.57
N GLU A 170 -3.18 -5.16 8.36
CA GLU A 170 -2.14 -6.15 8.07
C GLU A 170 -0.73 -5.53 8.02
N GLY A 171 -0.56 -4.44 7.27
CA GLY A 171 0.77 -3.87 7.01
C GLY A 171 1.27 -2.89 8.07
N LEU A 172 0.37 -2.21 8.78
CA LEU A 172 0.69 -1.14 9.74
C LEU A 172 0.19 -1.44 11.16
N HIS A 173 -0.45 -2.59 11.39
CA HIS A 173 -1.11 -2.89 12.66
C HIS A 173 -2.12 -1.81 13.08
N TYR A 174 -2.77 -1.19 12.07
CA TYR A 174 -3.62 -0.03 12.25
C TYR A 174 -4.80 -0.32 13.18
N LYS A 175 -5.04 0.57 14.15
CA LYS A 175 -5.97 0.34 15.26
C LYS A 175 -7.39 0.84 14.98
N GLU A 176 -7.54 1.79 14.07
CA GLU A 176 -8.85 2.34 13.73
C GLU A 176 -9.57 1.46 12.69
N ALA A 177 -10.75 1.94 12.25
CA ALA A 177 -11.46 1.33 11.14
C ALA A 177 -10.61 1.37 9.86
N GLU A 178 -10.64 0.28 9.10
CA GLU A 178 -9.93 0.18 7.82
C GLU A 178 -10.48 1.25 6.86
N PRO A 179 -9.62 2.13 6.29
CA PRO A 179 -10.10 3.10 5.31
C PRO A 179 -10.70 2.38 4.10
N PRO A 180 -11.92 2.71 3.64
CA PRO A 180 -12.61 1.92 2.61
C PRO A 180 -11.88 1.81 1.27
N TYR A 181 -10.99 2.75 0.97
CA TYR A 181 -10.15 2.79 -0.24
C TYR A 181 -8.78 2.12 -0.05
N ILE A 182 -8.49 1.56 1.13
CA ILE A 182 -7.26 0.79 1.37
C ILE A 182 -7.64 -0.69 1.34
N LYS A 183 -7.36 -1.33 0.21
CA LYS A 183 -7.66 -2.74 -0.04
C LYS A 183 -6.44 -3.45 -0.60
N PRO A 184 -6.25 -4.74 -0.28
CA PRO A 184 -5.31 -5.58 -1.02
C PRO A 184 -5.65 -5.61 -2.50
N VAL A 185 -4.72 -5.15 -3.33
CA VAL A 185 -4.76 -5.22 -4.78
C VAL A 185 -3.46 -5.83 -5.30
N GLN A 186 -3.54 -6.49 -6.44
CA GLN A 186 -2.32 -7.00 -7.08
C GLN A 186 -1.42 -5.83 -7.46
N SER A 187 -0.11 -6.03 -7.47
CA SER A 187 0.87 -4.99 -7.75
C SER A 187 1.93 -5.53 -8.72
N PRO A 188 2.16 -4.86 -9.87
CA PRO A 188 3.14 -5.30 -10.86
C PRO A 188 4.56 -4.88 -10.45
N ASP A 189 5.08 -5.54 -9.42
CA ASP A 189 6.40 -5.29 -8.82
C ASP A 189 7.59 -5.92 -9.58
N GLU A 190 7.40 -6.48 -10.77
CA GLU A 190 8.44 -7.24 -11.49
C GLU A 190 9.68 -6.43 -11.86
N LEU A 191 9.59 -5.10 -11.87
CA LEU A 191 10.71 -4.20 -12.12
C LEU A 191 11.56 -3.93 -10.87
N ALA A 192 11.11 -4.36 -9.69
CA ALA A 192 11.87 -4.18 -8.46
C ALA A 192 13.24 -4.90 -8.55
N PRO A 193 14.30 -4.40 -7.89
CA PRO A 193 15.61 -5.04 -7.85
C PRO A 193 15.53 -6.48 -7.34
N LYS A 194 16.47 -7.34 -7.74
CA LYS A 194 16.44 -8.76 -7.37
C LYS A 194 16.53 -8.98 -5.85
N ASP A 195 17.27 -8.13 -5.15
CA ASP A 195 17.38 -8.13 -3.69
C ASP A 195 16.14 -7.55 -2.98
N VAL A 196 15.17 -7.00 -3.72
CA VAL A 196 13.83 -6.64 -3.22
C VAL A 196 12.84 -7.75 -3.58
N GLN A 197 12.97 -8.36 -4.76
CA GLN A 197 12.13 -9.49 -5.18
C GLN A 197 12.34 -10.73 -4.31
N ASN A 198 13.56 -10.95 -3.81
CA ASN A 198 13.88 -12.01 -2.85
C ASN A 198 15.05 -11.57 -1.98
N TRP A 199 14.96 -11.78 -0.66
CA TRP A 199 16.02 -11.47 0.27
C TRP A 199 16.02 -12.43 1.46
N THR A 200 17.20 -12.57 2.06
CA THR A 200 17.40 -13.25 3.34
C THR A 200 18.22 -12.34 4.24
N VAL A 201 17.81 -12.19 5.50
CA VAL A 201 18.52 -11.41 6.51
C VAL A 201 18.53 -12.18 7.83
N SER A 202 19.64 -12.12 8.56
CA SER A 202 19.77 -12.75 9.88
C SER A 202 20.12 -11.71 10.92
N PHE A 203 19.40 -11.73 12.04
CA PHE A 203 19.64 -10.84 13.17
C PHE A 203 20.20 -11.61 14.37
N PRO A 204 21.19 -11.04 15.08
CA PRO A 204 21.59 -11.54 16.40
C PRO A 204 20.41 -11.65 17.38
N MET A 205 20.44 -12.67 18.25
CA MET A 205 19.32 -12.98 19.17
C MET A 205 18.97 -11.82 20.12
N ASP A 206 19.98 -11.11 20.62
CA ASP A 206 19.82 -9.94 21.48
C ASP A 206 19.06 -8.81 20.76
N LYS A 207 19.36 -8.55 19.49
CA LYS A 207 18.62 -7.59 18.66
C LYS A 207 17.17 -8.02 18.45
N VAL A 208 16.92 -9.31 18.26
CA VAL A 208 15.56 -9.87 18.13
C VAL A 208 14.79 -9.72 19.44
N MET A 209 15.38 -10.07 20.58
CA MET A 209 14.76 -9.92 21.90
C MET A 209 14.43 -8.44 22.19
N ALA A 210 15.35 -7.52 21.90
CA ALA A 210 15.11 -6.09 22.06
C ALA A 210 13.97 -5.58 21.15
N ALA A 211 13.83 -6.14 19.94
CA ALA A 211 12.73 -5.80 19.05
C ALA A 211 11.38 -6.36 19.53
N VAL A 212 11.37 -7.58 20.11
CA VAL A 212 10.18 -8.15 20.77
C VAL A 212 9.74 -7.28 21.95
N GLU A 213 10.69 -6.82 22.78
CA GLU A 213 10.43 -5.90 23.90
C GLU A 213 9.84 -4.58 23.45
N LYS A 214 10.43 -3.94 22.44
CA LYS A 214 9.91 -2.70 21.85
C LYS A 214 8.54 -2.88 21.17
N ALA A 215 8.22 -4.08 20.70
CA ALA A 215 6.89 -4.42 20.19
C ALA A 215 5.86 -4.71 21.30
N GLY A 216 6.22 -4.49 22.57
CA GLY A 216 5.33 -4.57 23.72
C GLY A 216 5.27 -5.94 24.39
N GLN A 217 6.20 -6.85 24.09
CA GLN A 217 6.22 -8.22 24.62
C GLN A 217 7.54 -8.51 25.31
N LYS A 218 7.53 -9.18 26.47
CA LYS A 218 8.77 -9.54 27.17
C LYS A 218 9.03 -11.04 27.08
N VAL A 219 10.27 -11.42 26.73
CA VAL A 219 10.72 -12.81 26.69
C VAL A 219 12.12 -12.92 27.30
N ASP A 220 12.31 -13.91 28.18
CA ASP A 220 13.62 -14.13 28.82
C ASP A 220 14.60 -14.88 27.89
N LYS A 221 14.05 -15.74 27.03
CA LYS A 221 14.80 -16.55 26.06
C LYS A 221 13.94 -16.80 24.83
N ILE A 222 14.55 -16.91 23.66
CA ILE A 222 13.90 -17.34 22.42
C ILE A 222 14.50 -18.67 21.98
N GLU A 223 13.70 -19.73 22.05
CA GLU A 223 14.05 -21.07 21.53
C GLU A 223 13.34 -21.36 20.21
N LYS A 224 12.14 -20.81 20.04
CA LYS A 224 11.36 -20.91 18.82
C LYS A 224 10.84 -19.53 18.43
N PHE A 225 10.91 -19.22 17.14
CA PHE A 225 10.35 -18.03 16.55
C PHE A 225 9.73 -18.41 15.20
N ALA A 226 8.43 -18.16 15.03
CA ALA A 226 7.71 -18.57 13.84
C ALA A 226 6.65 -17.53 13.44
N ILE A 227 6.18 -17.63 12.19
CA ILE A 227 4.98 -16.91 11.73
C ILE A 227 3.77 -17.66 12.26
N GLN A 228 2.92 -17.00 13.05
CA GLN A 228 1.66 -17.59 13.54
C GLN A 228 0.53 -17.32 12.54
N GLU A 229 0.43 -16.08 12.08
CA GLU A 229 -0.69 -15.62 11.27
C GLU A 229 -0.20 -14.81 10.06
N LYS A 230 -0.92 -14.98 8.95
CA LYS A 230 -0.75 -14.21 7.73
C LYS A 230 -2.07 -13.55 7.35
N GLY A 231 -2.00 -12.32 6.85
CA GLY A 231 -3.17 -11.63 6.29
C GLY A 231 -3.44 -12.02 4.83
N GLN A 232 -4.36 -11.28 4.20
CA GLN A 232 -4.78 -11.54 2.82
C GLN A 232 -3.63 -11.36 1.83
N SER A 233 -2.70 -10.43 2.10
CA SER A 233 -1.51 -10.20 1.27
C SER A 233 -0.37 -11.20 1.51
N GLN A 234 -0.58 -12.21 2.37
CA GLN A 234 0.40 -13.19 2.83
C GLN A 234 1.51 -12.60 3.72
N ARG A 235 1.38 -11.34 4.16
CA ARG A 235 2.29 -10.77 5.15
C ARG A 235 1.99 -11.36 6.51
N ALA A 236 3.04 -11.64 7.26
CA ALA A 236 2.92 -11.98 8.67
C ALA A 236 2.21 -10.83 9.40
N THR A 237 1.16 -11.15 10.14
CA THR A 237 0.46 -10.22 11.04
C THR A 237 0.90 -10.44 12.49
N ILE A 238 1.11 -11.71 12.86
CA ILE A 238 1.54 -12.14 14.20
C ILE A 238 2.71 -13.12 14.06
N PHE A 239 3.80 -12.85 14.78
CA PHE A 239 4.81 -13.85 15.11
C PHE A 239 4.46 -14.51 16.43
N VAL A 240 4.88 -15.77 16.58
CA VAL A 240 4.82 -16.49 17.86
C VAL A 240 6.23 -16.86 18.32
N VAL A 241 6.51 -16.51 19.57
CA VAL A 241 7.76 -16.81 20.27
C VAL A 241 7.48 -17.89 21.31
N ASN A 242 8.30 -18.95 21.32
CA ASN A 242 8.18 -20.13 22.20
C ASN A 242 6.79 -20.81 22.22
N GLY A 243 5.95 -20.54 21.23
CA GLY A 243 4.62 -21.13 21.07
C GLY A 243 3.48 -20.41 21.79
N ASN A 244 3.75 -19.35 22.57
CA ASN A 244 2.72 -18.69 23.37
C ASN A 244 2.79 -17.15 23.40
N VAL A 245 3.95 -16.54 23.13
CA VAL A 245 4.07 -15.07 23.12
C VAL A 245 3.81 -14.55 21.72
N GLN A 246 2.72 -13.81 21.55
CA GLN A 246 2.31 -13.23 20.28
C GLN A 246 2.90 -11.83 20.11
N VAL A 247 3.62 -11.63 19.03
CA VAL A 247 4.27 -10.36 18.71
C VAL A 247 3.68 -9.82 17.40
N PRO A 248 3.09 -8.61 17.40
CA PRO A 248 2.63 -7.98 16.17
C PRO A 248 3.79 -7.77 15.19
N ALA A 249 3.70 -8.40 14.02
CA ALA A 249 4.78 -8.41 13.05
C ALA A 249 5.11 -7.01 12.48
N PRO A 250 4.14 -6.11 12.21
CA PRO A 250 4.44 -4.74 11.81
C PRO A 250 5.25 -3.97 12.86
N GLU A 251 4.90 -4.10 14.15
CA GLU A 251 5.61 -3.44 15.25
C GLU A 251 7.04 -3.99 15.40
N PHE A 252 7.17 -5.32 15.35
CA PHE A 252 8.47 -5.97 15.37
C PHE A 252 9.36 -5.49 14.22
N ARG A 253 8.81 -5.34 13.01
CA ARG A 253 9.54 -4.84 11.85
C ARG A 253 10.06 -3.42 12.06
N VAL A 254 9.25 -2.54 12.64
CA VAL A 254 9.68 -1.18 12.98
C VAL A 254 10.79 -1.24 14.04
N ALA A 255 10.59 -2.04 15.08
CA ALA A 255 11.52 -2.16 16.20
C ALA A 255 12.89 -2.75 15.84
N ILE A 256 12.94 -3.72 14.93
CA ILE A 256 14.19 -4.37 14.50
C ILE A 256 14.97 -3.56 13.45
N GLY A 257 14.30 -2.61 12.80
CA GLY A 257 14.84 -1.79 11.71
C GLY A 257 14.13 -2.09 10.39
N SER A 258 13.25 -1.19 9.97
CA SER A 258 12.40 -1.35 8.78
C SER A 258 13.16 -1.37 7.44
N THR A 259 14.40 -0.89 7.42
CA THR A 259 15.30 -0.95 6.26
C THR A 259 16.10 -2.26 6.20
N GLU A 260 16.31 -2.92 7.34
CA GLU A 260 17.03 -4.21 7.44
C GLU A 260 16.06 -5.38 7.25
N LEU A 261 14.95 -5.40 8.00
CA LEU A 261 13.83 -6.31 7.74
C LEU A 261 12.90 -5.64 6.74
N LYS A 262 13.24 -5.79 5.46
CA LYS A 262 12.60 -5.05 4.35
C LYS A 262 11.08 -5.16 4.36
N SER A 263 10.49 -6.31 4.70
CA SER A 263 9.03 -6.46 4.77
C SER A 263 8.61 -7.58 5.73
N THR A 264 7.31 -7.67 6.00
CA THR A 264 6.68 -8.83 6.68
C THR A 264 6.12 -9.86 5.71
N LEU A 265 6.32 -9.69 4.40
CA LEU A 265 5.98 -10.69 3.38
C LEU A 265 7.07 -11.76 3.37
N LEU A 266 6.90 -12.72 4.28
CA LEU A 266 7.91 -13.71 4.64
C LEU A 266 7.50 -15.12 4.17
N ASP A 267 8.45 -15.79 3.55
CA ASP A 267 8.33 -17.20 3.17
C ASP A 267 8.80 -18.10 4.31
N LYS A 268 9.84 -17.68 5.06
CA LYS A 268 10.42 -18.47 6.15
C LYS A 268 10.97 -17.60 7.28
N VAL A 269 10.84 -18.09 8.51
CA VAL A 269 11.58 -17.62 9.69
C VAL A 269 12.19 -18.82 10.39
N ALA A 270 13.46 -18.74 10.80
CA ALA A 270 14.16 -19.84 11.46
C ALA A 270 15.10 -19.33 12.56
N VAL A 271 15.14 -20.04 13.68
CA VAL A 271 16.13 -19.85 14.74
C VAL A 271 17.35 -20.72 14.41
N GLU A 272 18.52 -20.10 14.28
CA GLU A 272 19.78 -20.75 13.86
C GLU A 272 20.89 -20.37 14.83
N GLY A 273 21.10 -21.20 15.86
CA GLY A 273 22.04 -20.90 16.94
C GLY A 273 21.64 -19.62 17.69
N ASN A 274 22.51 -18.62 17.69
CA ASN A 274 22.27 -17.32 18.36
C ASN A 274 21.71 -16.24 17.41
N LYS A 275 20.99 -16.64 16.36
CA LYS A 275 20.41 -15.73 15.37
C LYS A 275 19.00 -16.16 14.97
N VAL A 276 18.23 -15.22 14.45
CA VAL A 276 16.98 -15.50 13.74
C VAL A 276 17.11 -15.02 12.30
N THR A 277 16.88 -15.94 11.36
CA THR A 277 16.97 -15.74 9.92
C THR A 277 15.56 -15.59 9.33
N PHE A 278 15.37 -14.54 8.53
CA PHE A 278 14.14 -14.19 7.84
C PHE A 278 14.37 -14.25 6.34
N THR A 279 13.51 -14.94 5.61
CA THR A 279 13.51 -14.99 4.13
C THR A 279 12.17 -14.50 3.62
N GLY A 280 12.19 -13.58 2.67
CA GLY A 280 10.99 -12.98 2.13
C GLY A 280 11.25 -12.10 0.92
N LYS A 281 10.28 -11.23 0.64
CA LYS A 281 10.27 -10.37 -0.56
C LYS A 281 9.51 -9.08 -0.33
N GLY A 282 9.58 -8.19 -1.31
CA GLY A 282 9.02 -6.84 -1.21
C GLY A 282 9.79 -5.97 -0.22
N TYR A 283 9.42 -4.69 -0.16
CA TYR A 283 10.04 -3.71 0.73
C TYR A 283 9.01 -2.66 1.14
N GLY A 284 8.79 -2.56 2.45
CA GLY A 284 7.89 -1.62 3.09
C GLY A 284 6.70 -2.32 3.73
N HIS A 285 5.79 -1.54 4.29
CA HIS A 285 4.62 -2.03 5.00
C HIS A 285 3.58 -2.68 4.08
N GLY A 286 3.58 -2.36 2.77
CA GLY A 286 2.70 -2.98 1.79
C GLY A 286 1.37 -2.27 1.57
N VAL A 287 1.08 -1.20 2.32
CA VAL A 287 -0.25 -0.54 2.33
C VAL A 287 -0.29 0.58 1.30
N GLY A 288 -1.40 0.68 0.58
CA GLY A 288 -1.63 1.68 -0.47
C GLY A 288 -0.72 1.47 -1.69
N MET A 289 -0.12 2.54 -2.23
CA MET A 289 0.62 2.47 -3.49
C MET A 289 1.99 1.78 -3.36
N SER A 290 2.28 0.83 -4.24
CA SER A 290 3.65 0.35 -4.50
C SER A 290 4.35 1.27 -5.48
N GLN A 291 5.52 1.80 -5.12
CA GLN A 291 6.33 2.66 -5.99
C GLN A 291 6.85 1.90 -7.21
N TRP A 292 7.35 0.67 -7.03
CA TRP A 292 7.79 -0.17 -8.16
C TRP A 292 6.62 -0.60 -9.05
N GLY A 293 5.46 -0.86 -8.45
CA GLY A 293 4.24 -1.13 -9.22
C GLY A 293 3.76 0.10 -10.01
N ALA A 294 3.79 1.29 -9.41
CA ALA A 294 3.48 2.55 -10.10
C ALA A 294 4.44 2.82 -11.26
N ASN A 295 5.74 2.55 -11.08
CA ASN A 295 6.75 2.63 -12.15
C ASN A 295 6.39 1.72 -13.33
N LYS A 296 6.05 0.46 -13.06
CA LYS A 296 5.66 -0.48 -14.12
C LYS A 296 4.39 -0.02 -14.83
N MET A 297 3.37 0.40 -14.09
CA MET A 297 2.12 0.93 -14.67
C MET A 297 2.38 2.15 -15.55
N ALA A 298 3.23 3.08 -15.12
CA ALA A 298 3.60 4.25 -15.92
C ALA A 298 4.36 3.86 -17.19
N LYS A 299 5.26 2.87 -17.13
CA LYS A 299 5.92 2.31 -18.33
C LYS A 299 4.94 1.63 -19.30
N ASP A 300 3.81 1.15 -18.79
CA ASP A 300 2.71 0.62 -19.59
C ASP A 300 1.76 1.72 -20.10
N GLY A 301 2.10 2.99 -19.91
CA GLY A 301 1.36 4.15 -20.41
C GLY A 301 0.22 4.61 -19.50
N LYS A 302 0.15 4.13 -18.25
CA LYS A 302 -0.84 4.61 -17.28
C LYS A 302 -0.57 6.02 -16.82
N LYS A 303 -1.61 6.85 -16.79
CA LYS A 303 -1.58 8.22 -16.26
C LYS A 303 -1.57 8.23 -14.72
N PRO A 304 -1.15 9.34 -14.08
CA PRO A 304 -1.12 9.45 -12.62
C PRO A 304 -2.45 9.10 -11.95
N GLU A 305 -3.56 9.55 -12.52
CA GLU A 305 -4.90 9.33 -11.98
C GLU A 305 -5.34 7.86 -12.09
N GLU A 306 -4.90 7.16 -13.13
CA GLU A 306 -5.13 5.72 -13.28
C GLU A 306 -4.32 4.91 -12.27
N ILE A 307 -3.08 5.32 -12.00
CA ILE A 307 -2.23 4.70 -10.98
C ILE A 307 -2.86 4.90 -9.60
N ILE A 308 -3.27 6.12 -9.26
CA ILE A 308 -3.92 6.43 -7.99
C ILE A 308 -5.23 5.65 -7.84
N GLY A 309 -6.10 5.68 -8.85
CA GLY A 309 -7.38 4.97 -8.82
C GLY A 309 -7.24 3.45 -8.70
N TYR A 310 -6.12 2.89 -9.13
CA TYR A 310 -5.80 1.47 -8.98
C TYR A 310 -5.46 1.10 -7.53
N TYR A 311 -4.58 1.87 -6.88
CA TYR A 311 -4.14 1.60 -5.51
C TYR A 311 -5.09 2.09 -4.43
N TYR A 312 -5.90 3.11 -4.73
CA TYR A 312 -6.88 3.70 -3.82
C TYR A 312 -8.28 3.72 -4.48
N PRO A 313 -8.95 2.57 -4.61
CA PRO A 313 -10.23 2.50 -5.30
C PRO A 313 -11.30 3.38 -4.64
N GLY A 314 -12.01 4.16 -5.46
CA GLY A 314 -13.12 5.01 -5.02
C GLY A 314 -12.73 6.38 -4.49
N VAL A 315 -11.44 6.75 -4.53
CA VAL A 315 -11.01 8.13 -4.25
C VAL A 315 -11.25 9.05 -5.44
N THR A 316 -11.23 10.35 -5.19
CA THR A 316 -11.27 11.40 -6.20
C THR A 316 -10.03 12.28 -6.08
N ILE A 317 -9.56 12.84 -7.19
CA ILE A 317 -8.47 13.82 -7.19
C ILE A 317 -9.08 15.21 -7.31
N GLU A 318 -8.78 16.07 -6.35
CA GLU A 318 -9.23 17.47 -6.30
C GLU A 318 -8.04 18.41 -6.45
N LYS A 319 -8.22 19.54 -7.14
CA LYS A 319 -7.20 20.59 -7.24
C LYS A 319 -7.51 21.72 -6.27
N ARG A 320 -6.62 21.98 -5.30
CA ARG A 320 -6.82 22.99 -4.23
C ARG A 320 -6.11 24.32 -4.46
N TRP A 321 -5.04 24.37 -5.26
CA TRP A 321 -4.38 25.62 -5.66
C TRP A 321 -3.78 25.50 -7.05
N ASN A 322 -3.40 26.64 -7.61
CA ASN A 322 -2.69 26.75 -8.89
C ASN A 322 -1.22 27.05 -8.72
#